data_AF-A0A975RUH7-F1
#
_entry.id   AF-A0A975RUH7-F1
#
_cell.length_a   1.000
_cell.length_b   1.000
_cell.length_c   1.000
_cell.angle_alpha   90.00
_cell.angle_beta   90.00
_cell.angle_gamma   90.00
#
_symmetry.space_group_name_H-M   'P 1'
#
loop_
_entity.id
_entity.type
_entity.pdbx_description
1 polymer ?
#
loop_
_entity_poly.entity_id
_entity_poly.type
_entity_poly.pdbx_seq_one_letter_code
_entity_poly.pdbx_strand_id
1 'polypeptide(L)'
;MCDYSLHAVASRPAKVGETLMTTTFRGTSTRGFASEAEPEVAVCILPGTELAFADNVKYDNGWIWTKALNFQVGKFGAVEPNVPQRHHDAIEFPDGSSVLVTQLCEGQRATVLQLPAVQQATAHERPAAATPAAAAISAG
;
A
#
# COMPACT_ATOMS: atom_id res chain seq x y z
N MET A 1 8.93 -8.45 0.89
CA MET A 1 9.60 -7.99 -0.34
C MET A 1 8.61 -7.05 -1.01
N CYS A 2 8.92 -5.76 -1.09
CA CYS A 2 8.07 -4.80 -1.81
C CYS A 2 8.16 -5.08 -3.32
N ASP A 3 7.04 -4.93 -4.01
CA ASP A 3 6.91 -5.35 -5.39
C ASP A 3 7.75 -4.49 -6.35
N TYR A 4 8.65 -5.19 -7.04
CA TYR A 4 9.34 -4.94 -8.31
C TYR A 4 10.14 -3.64 -8.61
N SER A 5 9.93 -2.49 -7.98
CA SER A 5 10.67 -1.25 -8.36
C SER A 5 11.96 -0.99 -7.57
N LEU A 6 12.10 -1.62 -6.39
CA LEU A 6 13.23 -1.39 -5.46
C LEU A 6 14.03 -2.66 -5.16
N HIS A 7 14.06 -3.65 -6.07
CA HIS A 7 14.76 -4.92 -5.82
C HIS A 7 16.25 -4.79 -5.53
N ALA A 8 16.89 -3.71 -5.99
CA ALA A 8 18.30 -3.41 -5.73
C ALA A 8 18.53 -2.60 -4.44
N VAL A 9 17.46 -2.16 -3.77
CA VAL A 9 17.54 -1.33 -2.55
C VAL A 9 17.29 -2.21 -1.33
N ALA A 10 18.16 -2.10 -0.33
CA ALA A 10 17.94 -2.77 0.95
C ALA A 10 16.58 -2.37 1.52
N SER A 11 15.82 -3.33 2.06
CA SER A 11 14.48 -3.06 2.57
C SER A 11 14.21 -3.72 3.90
N ARG A 12 13.32 -3.10 4.69
CA ARG A 12 12.84 -3.61 5.97
C ARG A 12 11.36 -3.32 6.17
N PRO A 13 10.63 -4.05 7.03
CA PRO A 13 9.21 -3.77 7.28
C PRO A 13 9.00 -2.44 8.03
N ALA A 14 7.85 -1.82 7.77
CA ALA A 14 7.33 -0.70 8.55
C ALA A 14 6.98 -1.11 9.99
N LYS A 15 7.10 -0.17 10.93
CA LYS A 15 6.75 -0.35 12.34
C LYS A 15 5.74 0.70 12.78
N VAL A 16 4.76 0.31 13.58
CA VAL A 16 3.79 1.23 14.17
C VAL A 16 4.50 2.28 15.02
N GLY A 17 4.08 3.54 14.90
CA GLY A 17 4.66 4.69 15.59
C GLY A 17 5.96 5.22 14.96
N GLU A 18 6.47 4.57 13.91
CA GLU A 18 7.66 5.04 13.21
C GLU A 18 7.35 6.24 12.31
N THR A 19 8.19 7.28 12.37
CA THR A 19 8.19 8.37 11.40
C THR A 19 9.06 8.03 10.19
N LEU A 20 8.43 8.02 9.03
CA LEU A 20 9.03 7.82 7.73
C LEU A 20 9.16 9.15 6.99
N MET A 21 10.05 9.21 6.02
CA MET A 21 10.11 10.28 5.03
C MET A 21 9.99 9.74 3.61
N THR A 22 9.36 10.49 2.73
CA THR A 22 9.42 10.23 1.30
C THR A 22 10.81 10.56 0.76
N THR A 23 11.41 9.66 0.00
CA THR A 23 12.76 9.83 -0.55
C THR A 23 12.90 9.13 -1.89
N THR A 24 13.81 9.60 -2.72
CA THR A 24 14.23 8.92 -3.95
C THR A 24 15.52 8.15 -3.67
N PHE A 25 15.49 6.84 -3.93
CA PHE A 25 16.64 5.98 -3.64
C PHE A 25 17.73 6.11 -4.69
N ARG A 26 18.97 6.27 -4.24
CA ARG A 26 20.15 6.39 -5.11
C ARG A 26 20.23 5.25 -6.12
N GLY A 27 20.57 5.58 -7.37
CA GLY A 27 20.62 4.60 -8.46
C GLY A 27 19.25 4.20 -9.02
N THR A 28 18.17 4.81 -8.54
CA THR A 28 16.81 4.61 -9.05
C THR A 28 16.14 5.96 -9.30
N SER A 29 15.13 5.99 -10.17
CA SER A 29 14.18 7.11 -10.28
C SER A 29 12.94 6.89 -9.40
N THR A 30 12.95 5.87 -8.54
CA THR A 30 11.76 5.45 -7.80
C THR A 30 11.76 6.12 -6.44
N ARG A 31 10.64 6.78 -6.13
CA ARG A 31 10.36 7.35 -4.81
C ARG A 31 9.66 6.31 -3.94
N GLY A 32 9.96 6.33 -2.65
CA GLY A 32 9.32 5.49 -1.65
C GLY A 32 9.46 6.09 -0.27
N PHE A 33 9.27 5.27 0.76
CA PHE A 33 9.44 5.67 2.15
C PHE A 33 10.72 5.09 2.73
N ALA A 34 11.42 5.89 3.53
CA ALA A 34 12.58 5.47 4.31
C ALA A 34 12.45 6.02 5.74
N SER A 35 13.23 5.48 6.67
CA SER A 35 13.39 6.13 7.97
C SER A 35 14.31 7.33 7.85
N GLU A 36 14.07 8.37 8.65
CA GLU A 36 14.98 9.52 8.70
C GLU A 36 16.40 9.14 9.11
N ALA A 37 16.55 8.10 9.94
CA ALA A 37 17.84 7.61 10.39
C ALA A 37 18.55 6.72 9.35
N GLU A 38 17.80 6.15 8.40
CA GLU A 38 18.28 5.16 7.43
C GLU A 38 17.76 5.48 6.01
N PRO A 39 18.14 6.64 5.42
CA PRO A 39 17.61 7.11 4.14
C PRO A 39 17.86 6.18 2.94
N GLU A 40 18.86 5.30 3.04
CA GLU A 40 19.24 4.35 1.98
C GLU A 40 18.51 3.01 2.10
N VAL A 41 17.72 2.80 3.16
CA VAL A 41 16.96 1.57 3.39
C VAL A 41 15.47 1.85 3.18
N ALA A 42 14.88 1.18 2.19
CA ALA A 42 13.46 1.30 1.93
C ALA A 42 12.63 0.67 3.06
N VAL A 43 11.60 1.39 3.49
CA VAL A 43 10.61 0.87 4.41
C VAL A 43 9.46 0.29 3.61
N CYS A 44 9.29 -1.02 3.74
CA CYS A 44 8.23 -1.77 3.12
C CYS A 44 6.93 -1.65 3.92
N ILE A 45 5.95 -1.01 3.29
CA ILE A 45 4.63 -0.75 3.84
C ILE A 45 3.65 -1.77 3.24
N LEU A 46 2.83 -2.39 4.09
CA LEU A 46 1.83 -3.36 3.64
C LEU A 46 0.56 -2.63 3.17
N PRO A 47 -0.13 -3.09 2.11
CA PRO A 47 -1.45 -2.61 1.75
C PRO A 47 -2.42 -2.68 2.93
N GLY A 48 -3.11 -1.58 3.22
CA GLY A 48 -3.95 -1.40 4.41
C GLY A 48 -3.26 -0.68 5.58
N THR A 49 -1.96 -0.38 5.50
CA THR A 49 -1.26 0.40 6.54
C THR A 49 -1.76 1.84 6.51
N GLU A 50 -2.11 2.41 7.65
CA GLU A 50 -2.52 3.81 7.74
C GLU A 50 -1.35 4.71 8.14
N LEU A 51 -1.27 5.87 7.50
CA LEU A 51 -0.22 6.85 7.67
C LEU A 51 -0.82 8.20 8.07
N ALA A 52 -0.19 8.91 9.00
CA ALA A 52 -0.43 10.31 9.29
C ALA A 52 0.74 11.16 8.80
N PHE A 53 0.50 11.99 7.79
CA PHE A 53 1.44 12.97 7.29
C PHE A 53 1.53 14.16 8.26
N ALA A 54 2.74 14.69 8.41
CA ALA A 54 3.00 15.85 9.28
C ALA A 54 2.34 17.14 8.75
N ASP A 55 2.17 17.21 7.42
CA ASP A 55 1.57 18.34 6.71
C ASP A 55 0.58 17.81 5.65
N ASN A 56 -0.17 18.72 5.04
CA ASN A 56 -1.01 18.44 3.88
C ASN A 56 -0.19 17.76 2.78
N VAL A 57 -0.69 16.61 2.29
CA VAL A 57 0.04 15.79 1.32
C VAL A 57 0.27 16.55 0.02
N LYS A 58 1.51 16.58 -0.44
CA LYS A 58 1.96 17.21 -1.68
C LYS A 58 2.39 16.16 -2.69
N TYR A 59 2.08 16.40 -3.96
CA TYR A 59 2.48 15.51 -5.04
C TYR A 59 2.71 16.25 -6.35
N ASP A 60 3.61 15.70 -7.16
CA ASP A 60 3.99 16.23 -8.45
C ASP A 60 3.01 15.70 -9.51
N ASN A 61 2.28 16.60 -10.17
CA ASN A 61 1.34 16.24 -11.24
C ASN A 61 1.93 16.60 -12.61
N GLY A 62 2.88 15.78 -13.05
CA GLY A 62 3.67 16.04 -14.26
C GLY A 62 4.83 17.02 -14.00
N TRP A 63 5.36 17.63 -15.05
CA TRP A 63 6.60 18.42 -15.00
C TRP A 63 6.43 19.84 -14.39
N ILE A 64 5.21 20.39 -14.32
CA ILE A 64 5.02 21.85 -14.23
C ILE A 64 4.42 22.31 -12.89
N TRP A 65 3.75 21.45 -12.10
CA TRP A 65 3.10 21.92 -10.88
C TRP A 65 2.98 20.87 -9.76
N THR A 66 3.39 21.25 -8.56
CA THR A 66 3.11 20.54 -7.31
C THR A 66 1.71 20.89 -6.83
N LYS A 67 0.90 19.87 -6.55
CA LYS A 67 -0.41 20.02 -5.93
C LYS A 67 -0.33 19.66 -4.45
N ALA A 68 -1.23 20.22 -3.66
CA ALA A 68 -1.45 19.85 -2.26
C ALA A 68 -2.90 19.40 -2.05
N LEU A 69 -3.08 18.33 -1.29
CA LEU A 69 -4.37 17.84 -0.84
C LEU A 69 -4.63 18.33 0.59
N ASN A 70 -5.90 18.63 0.91
CA ASN A 70 -6.30 18.99 2.28
C ASN A 70 -6.46 17.74 3.17
N PHE A 71 -5.56 16.77 3.03
CA PHE A 71 -5.52 15.55 3.81
C PHE A 71 -4.14 15.38 4.44
N GLN A 72 -4.15 14.92 5.69
CA GLN A 72 -2.95 14.57 6.46
C GLN A 72 -2.98 13.11 6.90
N VAL A 73 -3.96 12.34 6.43
CA VAL A 73 -4.08 10.91 6.68
C VAL A 73 -4.32 10.20 5.37
N GLY A 74 -3.80 8.99 5.26
CA GLY A 74 -4.03 8.15 4.09
C GLY A 74 -3.71 6.70 4.38
N LYS A 75 -4.26 5.81 3.57
CA LYS A 75 -4.06 4.37 3.65
C LYS A 75 -3.18 3.93 2.49
N PHE A 76 -2.10 3.23 2.80
CA PHE A 76 -1.24 2.63 1.78
C PHE A 76 -2.00 1.51 1.06
N GLY A 77 -1.93 1.47 -0.26
CA GLY A 77 -2.59 0.48 -1.09
C GLY A 77 -1.93 0.32 -2.45
N ALA A 78 -2.56 -0.47 -3.32
CA ALA A 78 -2.11 -0.69 -4.70
C ALA A 78 -3.22 -0.29 -5.68
N VAL A 79 -2.90 0.55 -6.67
CA VAL A 79 -3.81 0.87 -7.79
C VAL A 79 -3.54 -0.06 -8.97
N GLU A 80 -4.63 -0.54 -9.59
CA GLU A 80 -4.60 -1.33 -10.84
C GLU A 80 -3.49 -2.40 -10.89
N PRO A 81 -3.51 -3.41 -9.99
CA PRO A 81 -2.40 -4.37 -9.85
C PRO A 81 -2.16 -5.25 -11.09
N ASN A 82 -3.05 -5.20 -12.08
CA ASN A 82 -3.01 -6.07 -13.28
C ASN A 82 -2.33 -5.41 -14.50
N VAL A 83 -1.75 -4.20 -14.37
CA VAL A 83 -1.06 -3.52 -15.48
C VAL A 83 0.46 -3.70 -15.34
N PRO A 84 1.12 -4.47 -16.23
CA PRO A 84 2.56 -4.68 -16.15
C PRO A 84 3.35 -3.36 -16.23
N GLN A 85 4.46 -3.28 -15.51
CA GLN A 85 5.46 -2.18 -15.58
C GLN A 85 4.99 -0.79 -15.09
N ARG A 86 3.86 -0.70 -14.38
CA ARG A 86 3.42 0.55 -13.73
C ARG A 86 3.77 0.51 -12.23
N HIS A 87 4.05 1.66 -11.63
CA HIS A 87 4.12 1.75 -10.17
C HIS A 87 2.71 1.59 -9.60
N HIS A 88 2.54 0.61 -8.72
CA HIS A 88 1.23 0.28 -8.15
C HIS A 88 1.01 0.93 -6.78
N ASP A 89 2.07 1.19 -6.04
CA ASP A 89 1.97 1.71 -4.68
C ASP A 89 1.37 3.12 -4.66
N ALA A 90 0.33 3.30 -3.85
CA ALA A 90 -0.38 4.55 -3.70
C ALA A 90 -0.85 4.80 -2.27
N ILE A 91 -1.15 6.07 -2.00
CA ILE A 91 -1.85 6.52 -0.80
C ILE A 91 -3.29 6.84 -1.19
N GLU A 92 -4.24 6.13 -0.59
CA GLU A 92 -5.68 6.36 -0.70
C GLU A 92 -6.11 7.33 0.42
N PHE A 93 -6.91 8.33 0.08
CA PHE A 93 -7.36 9.39 0.98
C PHE A 93 -8.82 9.21 1.39
N PRO A 94 -9.29 9.90 2.46
CA PRO A 94 -10.66 9.76 2.96
C PRO A 94 -11.78 10.06 1.96
N ASP A 95 -11.53 10.84 0.92
CA ASP A 95 -12.49 11.13 -0.15
C ASP A 95 -12.51 10.06 -1.27
N GLY A 96 -11.73 9.00 -1.13
CA GLY A 96 -11.58 7.94 -2.12
C GLY A 96 -10.60 8.27 -3.26
N SER A 97 -9.99 9.45 -3.26
CA SER A 97 -8.91 9.76 -4.19
C SER A 97 -7.63 9.01 -3.83
N SER A 98 -6.71 8.84 -4.79
CA SER A 98 -5.43 8.20 -4.55
C SER A 98 -4.29 8.90 -5.29
N VAL A 99 -3.10 8.92 -4.69
CA VAL A 99 -1.86 9.44 -5.29
C VAL A 99 -0.79 8.35 -5.27
N LEU A 100 -0.09 8.16 -6.40
CA LEU A 100 1.02 7.22 -6.48
C LEU A 100 2.16 7.65 -5.55
N VAL A 101 2.79 6.70 -4.87
CA VAL A 101 3.92 6.98 -3.98
C VAL A 101 5.08 7.63 -4.75
N THR A 102 5.27 7.25 -6.01
CA THR A 102 6.27 7.85 -6.90
C THR A 102 6.02 9.32 -7.25
N GLN A 103 4.79 9.81 -7.05
CA GLN A 103 4.42 11.21 -7.28
C GLN A 103 4.49 12.07 -6.03
N LEU A 104 4.49 11.49 -4.81
CA LEU A 104 4.56 12.27 -3.57
C LEU A 104 5.82 13.11 -3.54
N CYS A 105 5.79 14.40 -3.21
CA CYS A 105 7.02 15.19 -3.09
C CYS A 105 8.00 14.58 -2.07
N GLU A 106 9.31 14.75 -2.28
CA GLU A 106 10.36 14.29 -1.36
C GLU A 106 10.35 15.05 -0.02
N GLY A 107 10.87 14.41 1.02
CA GLY A 107 11.03 14.99 2.36
C GLY A 107 9.73 15.10 3.16
N GLN A 108 8.61 14.58 2.66
CA GLN A 108 7.36 14.56 3.41
C GLN A 108 7.43 13.52 4.51
N ARG A 109 7.08 13.93 5.73
CA ARG A 109 7.09 13.07 6.91
C ARG A 109 5.73 12.41 7.09
N ALA A 110 5.74 11.11 7.36
CA ALA A 110 4.54 10.34 7.66
C ALA A 110 4.78 9.35 8.79
N THR A 111 3.91 9.35 9.81
CA THR A 111 3.95 8.41 10.92
C THR A 111 3.07 7.21 10.61
N VAL A 112 3.57 6.00 10.84
CA VAL A 112 2.78 4.77 10.73
C VAL A 112 1.81 4.69 11.89
N LEU A 113 0.51 4.81 11.61
CA LEU A 113 -0.54 4.76 12.62
C LEU A 113 -0.88 3.32 13.01
N GLN A 114 -1.06 2.47 12.02
CA GLN A 114 -1.35 1.05 12.21
C GLN A 114 -0.92 0.25 10.99
N LEU A 115 -0.47 -0.98 11.24
CA LEU A 115 -0.32 -1.99 10.20
C LEU A 115 -1.69 -2.57 9.85
N PRO A 116 -1.84 -3.24 8.69
CA PRO A 116 -3.12 -3.80 8.29
C PRO A 116 -3.63 -4.76 9.36
N ALA A 117 -4.89 -4.61 9.75
CA ALA A 117 -5.53 -5.59 10.61
C ALA A 117 -5.54 -6.93 9.86
N VAL A 118 -4.86 -7.95 10.39
CA VAL A 118 -5.06 -9.32 9.94
C VAL A 118 -6.47 -9.69 10.38
N GLN A 119 -7.44 -9.47 9.50
CA GLN A 119 -8.73 -10.13 9.63
C GLN A 119 -8.42 -11.61 9.48
N GLN A 120 -8.33 -12.33 10.60
CA GLN A 120 -8.54 -13.77 10.55
C GLN A 120 -9.89 -13.91 9.88
N ALA A 121 -9.88 -14.33 8.61
CA ALA A 121 -11.05 -14.87 7.99
C ALA A 121 -11.47 -16.01 8.91
N THR A 122 -12.47 -15.77 9.77
CA THR A 122 -13.26 -16.85 10.30
C THR A 122 -13.80 -17.53 9.07
N ALA A 123 -13.14 -18.61 8.67
CA ALA A 123 -13.67 -19.56 7.72
C ALA A 123 -14.98 -20.01 8.35
N HIS A 124 -16.06 -19.33 7.98
CA HIS A 124 -17.39 -19.86 8.16
C HIS A 124 -17.43 -21.02 7.18
N GLU A 125 -17.00 -22.18 7.66
CA GLU A 125 -17.19 -23.45 7.02
C GLU A 125 -18.71 -23.62 6.89
N ARG A 126 -19.21 -23.14 5.75
CA ARG A 126 -20.56 -23.34 5.30
C ARG A 126 -20.74 -24.87 5.31
N PRO A 127 -21.63 -25.46 6.11
CA PRO A 127 -21.79 -26.90 6.13
C PRO A 127 -22.05 -27.32 4.69
N ALA A 128 -21.23 -28.23 4.18
CA ALA A 128 -21.45 -28.83 2.88
C ALA A 128 -22.88 -29.37 2.87
N ALA A 129 -23.74 -28.74 2.07
CA ALA A 129 -25.08 -29.23 1.85
C ALA A 129 -24.94 -30.63 1.25
N ALA A 130 -25.18 -31.64 2.08
CA ALA A 130 -25.28 -33.02 1.67
C ALA A 130 -26.37 -33.09 0.58
N THR A 131 -25.96 -33.43 -0.63
CA THR A 131 -26.90 -33.73 -1.72
C THR A 131 -27.61 -35.04 -1.37
N PRO A 132 -28.95 -35.11 -1.34
CA PRO A 132 -29.63 -36.38 -1.17
C PRO A 132 -29.44 -37.22 -2.44
N ALA A 133 -28.99 -38.46 -2.27
CA ALA A 133 -28.89 -39.44 -3.33
C ALA A 133 -30.29 -39.73 -3.91
N ALA A 134 -30.42 -39.62 -5.23
CA ALA A 134 -31.60 -40.06 -5.95
C ALA A 134 -31.71 -41.60 -5.88
N ALA A 135 -32.81 -42.09 -5.32
CA ALA A 135 -33.14 -43.50 -5.31
C ALA A 135 -33.43 -44.00 -6.73
N ALA A 136 -32.75 -45.08 -7.13
CA ALA A 136 -33.05 -45.82 -8.34
C ALA A 136 -34.45 -46.45 -8.21
N ILE A 137 -35.38 -46.01 -9.05
CA ILE A 137 -36.62 -46.73 -9.30
C ILE A 137 -36.33 -47.85 -10.30
N SER A 138 -36.60 -49.08 -9.88
CA SER A 138 -36.58 -50.27 -10.73
C SER A 138 -38.00 -50.48 -11.29
N ALA A 139 -38.13 -50.60 -12.60
CA ALA A 139 -39.36 -51.08 -13.25
C ALA A 139 -39.02 -51.62 -14.65
N GLY A 140 -39.36 -52.89 -14.90
CA GLY A 140 -39.39 -53.52 -16.23
C GLY A 140 -38.56 -54.77 -16.33
#